data_AF-A0A6J2KU82-F1
#
_entry.id   AF-A0A6J2KU82-F1
#
_cell.length_a   1.000
_cell.length_b   1.000
_cell.length_c   1.000
_cell.angle_alpha   90.00
_cell.angle_beta   90.00
_cell.angle_gamma   90.00
#
_symmetry.space_group_name_H-M   'P 1'
#
loop_
_entity.id
_entity.type
_entity.pdbx_description
1 polymer ?
#
loop_
_entity_poly.entity_id
_entity_poly.type
_entity_poly.pdbx_seq_one_letter_code
_entity_poly.pdbx_strand_id
1 'polypeptide(L)'
;MAVPGLAVGTAALLLLVAVVAPYPNGKVTESCHNMVPRHDHTPHPDPVHSVAVSQATFSPGDHLKVTLSGPEFKGFLLEARDAEHLSGSPIGSFTLIDSDASQLLTCEDREGSAVSHTNAHKKTEIKVRWNAPQGAPNHIQFLATVVQKYKTYWVKIPSPVISQPNAPPFSTPEPTAAPLSTFPPVSHLTKRFSASDCGNKKFCVRSPAACDPEKESDCIFLSFARDGQSVAVELSGPSRGYLSFALSHDRWMGDDDAYLCVREEQTVRVQPSRLKGRSHPVLESWDALEDMAWRLEDGVMQCSFRRNVTLPGVGNRFDLNASYYIFLASGAAEEGQIYRHSQQPLITYEKYDVTGHPEDVGGSHCPLLLKAHGALMLVAWVAAVSIGVIVARFFKPVLSHPVFGDAAWFQVHRALMLTTCVLTGIAFVLPFVYRGGWSRRAGCHPYLGCTVMTMAVLQPVLAGFRPPLHDPRRHLFNWTHWGIGTAARIIAVAAMFLGMDLPGLSLPGPWKTYTMLGFVAWHVGAEIVLEIHAYRLSRKVEILDDTRIQIIEPFTIADAEGHAFKKAVLAVYTCGNLTFLLIFLAAIYRL
;
A
#
# COMPACT_ATOMS: atom_id res chain seq x y z
N MET A 1 16.41 -45.72 -18.84
CA MET A 1 14.97 -45.47 -18.66
C MET A 1 14.78 -43.99 -18.42
N ALA A 2 14.12 -43.30 -19.35
CA ALA A 2 13.91 -41.85 -19.32
C ALA A 2 12.94 -41.50 -18.19
N VAL A 3 13.34 -40.60 -17.28
CA VAL A 3 12.53 -40.23 -16.11
C VAL A 3 11.69 -38.99 -16.48
N PRO A 4 10.34 -39.08 -16.45
CA PRO A 4 9.41 -38.02 -16.83
C PRO A 4 9.24 -36.97 -15.71
N GLY A 5 10.33 -36.55 -15.07
CA GLY A 5 10.32 -35.59 -13.95
C GLY A 5 10.63 -34.14 -14.34
N LEU A 6 11.26 -33.92 -15.50
CA LEU A 6 11.67 -32.58 -15.94
C LEU A 6 10.49 -31.72 -16.43
N ALA A 7 9.42 -32.35 -16.91
CA ALA A 7 8.23 -31.67 -17.44
C ALA A 7 7.30 -31.13 -16.35
N VAL A 8 7.23 -31.79 -15.19
CA VAL A 8 6.33 -31.39 -14.09
C VAL A 8 6.90 -30.21 -13.31
N GLY A 9 8.23 -30.16 -13.13
CA GLY A 9 8.90 -29.04 -12.46
C GLY A 9 8.95 -27.75 -13.29
N THR A 10 9.02 -27.86 -14.62
CA THR A 10 8.97 -26.71 -15.53
C THR A 10 7.54 -26.21 -15.74
N ALA A 11 6.54 -27.09 -15.75
CA ALA A 11 5.12 -26.70 -15.80
C ALA A 11 4.65 -25.97 -14.52
N ALA A 12 5.10 -26.40 -13.34
CA ALA A 12 4.78 -25.71 -12.08
C ALA A 12 5.46 -24.33 -11.95
N LEU A 13 6.65 -24.17 -12.54
CA LEU A 13 7.37 -22.89 -12.58
C LEU A 13 6.75 -21.91 -13.61
N LEU A 14 6.18 -22.42 -14.71
CA LEU A 14 5.47 -21.60 -15.71
C LEU A 14 4.05 -21.21 -15.27
N LEU A 15 3.37 -22.03 -14.44
CA LEU A 15 2.04 -21.69 -13.91
C LEU A 15 2.05 -20.58 -12.84
N LEU A 16 3.18 -20.35 -12.16
CA LEU A 16 3.34 -19.27 -11.17
C LEU A 16 3.87 -17.96 -11.76
N VAL A 17 4.18 -17.93 -13.07
CA VAL A 17 4.56 -16.74 -13.84
C VAL A 17 3.49 -16.40 -14.88
N ALA A 18 2.22 -16.63 -14.55
CA ALA A 18 1.14 -15.89 -15.19
C ALA A 18 1.25 -14.43 -14.73
N VAL A 19 2.10 -13.67 -15.44
CA VAL A 19 2.13 -12.22 -15.41
C VAL A 19 0.69 -11.77 -15.61
N VAL A 20 0.02 -11.32 -14.53
CA VAL A 20 -1.21 -10.56 -14.66
C VAL A 20 -0.80 -9.19 -15.21
N ALA A 21 -0.52 -9.17 -16.51
CA ALA A 21 -0.45 -7.95 -17.28
C ALA A 21 -1.80 -7.25 -17.05
N PRO A 22 -1.84 -6.02 -16.50
CA PRO A 22 -3.02 -5.20 -16.66
C PRO A 22 -3.20 -5.01 -18.16
N TYR A 23 -4.10 -5.78 -18.75
CA TYR A 23 -4.31 -5.73 -20.18
C TYR A 23 -4.87 -4.34 -20.51
N PRO A 24 -4.25 -3.60 -21.45
CA PRO A 24 -4.77 -2.34 -21.95
C PRO A 24 -5.96 -2.59 -22.88
N ASN A 25 -6.88 -3.45 -22.46
CA ASN A 25 -7.98 -3.96 -23.27
C ASN A 25 -9.21 -3.05 -23.21
N GLY A 26 -9.13 -1.89 -22.54
CA GLY A 26 -10.19 -0.89 -22.36
C GLY A 26 -11.54 -1.37 -21.83
N LYS A 27 -11.61 -2.51 -21.13
CA LYS A 27 -12.81 -2.91 -20.36
C LYS A 27 -12.91 -2.09 -19.06
N VAL A 28 -13.36 -0.84 -19.17
CA VAL A 28 -13.32 0.18 -18.10
C VAL A 28 -14.70 0.49 -17.51
N THR A 29 -15.60 -0.49 -17.44
CA THR A 29 -16.98 -0.32 -16.94
C THR A 29 -17.06 0.28 -15.54
N GLU A 30 -16.08 0.01 -14.67
CA GLU A 30 -16.04 0.58 -13.32
C GLU A 30 -15.78 2.09 -13.29
N SER A 31 -15.38 2.69 -14.41
CA SER A 31 -15.13 4.12 -14.56
C SER A 31 -16.34 4.88 -15.10
N CYS A 32 -17.45 4.23 -15.46
CA CYS A 32 -18.58 4.93 -16.09
C CYS A 32 -19.16 6.04 -15.20
N HIS A 33 -19.38 5.77 -13.91
CA HIS A 33 -20.03 6.73 -13.00
C HIS A 33 -19.31 8.09 -12.93
N ASN A 34 -18.01 8.08 -12.60
CA ASN A 34 -17.22 9.31 -12.44
C ASN A 34 -16.44 9.73 -13.70
N MET A 35 -16.41 8.86 -14.72
CA MET A 35 -15.56 8.98 -15.91
C MET A 35 -14.05 9.09 -15.61
N VAL A 36 -13.60 8.70 -14.41
CA VAL A 36 -12.19 8.79 -14.00
C VAL A 36 -11.53 7.42 -14.18
N PRO A 37 -10.43 7.34 -14.94
CA PRO A 37 -9.69 6.09 -15.05
C PRO A 37 -9.03 5.76 -13.70
N ARG A 38 -8.92 4.48 -13.35
CA ARG A 38 -8.28 4.02 -12.10
C ARG A 38 -6.75 4.11 -12.15
N HIS A 39 -6.25 5.32 -12.39
CA HIS A 39 -4.85 5.61 -12.63
C HIS A 39 -4.10 6.21 -11.42
N ASP A 40 -4.73 6.34 -10.24
CA ASP A 40 -4.10 6.84 -9.00
C ASP A 40 -3.35 8.18 -9.18
N HIS A 41 -3.77 9.00 -10.14
CA HIS A 41 -3.20 10.31 -10.46
C HIS A 41 -4.33 11.35 -10.56
N THR A 42 -3.99 12.62 -10.73
CA THR A 42 -4.98 13.69 -10.94
C THR A 42 -5.21 13.87 -12.45
N PRO A 43 -6.46 14.13 -12.89
CA PRO A 43 -6.69 14.54 -14.27
C PRO A 43 -6.04 15.90 -14.51
N HIS A 44 -5.56 16.14 -15.73
CA HIS A 44 -5.12 17.47 -16.12
C HIS A 44 -6.34 18.40 -16.32
N PRO A 45 -6.25 19.67 -15.88
CA PRO A 45 -7.38 20.59 -15.88
C PRO A 45 -7.77 21.05 -17.29
N ASP A 46 -6.79 21.29 -18.17
CA ASP A 46 -7.03 21.86 -19.50
C ASP A 46 -7.13 20.77 -20.58
N PRO A 47 -8.33 20.49 -21.13
CA PRO A 47 -8.49 19.45 -22.15
C PRO A 47 -7.83 19.86 -23.46
N VAL A 48 -6.89 19.03 -23.93
CA VAL A 48 -6.23 19.20 -25.24
C VAL A 48 -6.90 18.42 -26.37
N HIS A 49 -8.01 17.72 -26.07
CA HIS A 49 -8.81 16.94 -27.02
C HIS A 49 -10.21 17.53 -27.11
N SER A 50 -10.91 17.27 -28.21
CA SER A 50 -12.25 17.78 -28.48
C SER A 50 -13.20 16.68 -28.91
N VAL A 51 -14.49 16.86 -28.58
CA VAL A 51 -15.58 15.99 -29.02
C VAL A 51 -16.46 16.78 -29.98
N ALA A 52 -16.48 16.36 -31.25
CA ALA A 52 -17.28 16.95 -32.31
C ALA A 52 -18.44 16.05 -32.70
N VAL A 53 -19.55 16.67 -33.10
CA VAL A 53 -20.80 15.99 -33.47
C VAL A 53 -21.20 16.40 -34.88
N SER A 54 -21.78 15.50 -35.66
CA SER A 54 -22.13 15.77 -37.06
C SER A 54 -23.26 16.76 -37.26
N GLN A 55 -24.13 16.92 -36.25
CA GLN A 55 -25.29 17.78 -36.29
C GLN A 55 -25.62 18.30 -34.88
N ALA A 56 -26.16 19.51 -34.79
CA ALA A 56 -26.51 20.17 -33.53
C ALA A 56 -27.93 19.83 -33.02
N THR A 57 -28.71 19.11 -33.83
CA THR A 57 -30.06 18.66 -33.49
C THR A 57 -30.23 17.16 -33.69
N PHE A 58 -31.17 16.55 -32.95
CA PHE A 58 -31.51 15.13 -33.10
C PHE A 58 -32.99 14.87 -32.81
N SER A 59 -33.54 13.83 -33.44
CA SER A 59 -34.85 13.25 -33.10
C SER A 59 -34.66 11.87 -32.48
N PRO A 60 -35.58 11.41 -31.61
CA PRO A 60 -35.57 10.02 -31.13
C PRO A 60 -35.52 9.02 -32.28
N GLY A 61 -34.60 8.05 -32.23
CA GLY A 61 -34.31 7.12 -33.33
C GLY A 61 -33.23 7.58 -34.32
N ASP A 62 -32.75 8.82 -34.23
CA ASP A 62 -31.64 9.29 -35.08
C ASP A 62 -30.30 8.63 -34.74
N HIS A 63 -29.41 8.67 -35.73
CA HIS A 63 -28.05 8.16 -35.62
C HIS A 63 -27.03 9.27 -35.87
N LEU A 64 -26.37 9.75 -34.82
CA LEU A 64 -25.42 10.85 -34.88
C LEU A 64 -23.98 10.35 -34.92
N LYS A 65 -23.14 10.92 -35.80
CA LYS A 65 -21.71 10.62 -35.80
C LYS A 65 -21.00 11.52 -34.79
N VAL A 66 -20.29 10.90 -33.85
CA VAL A 66 -19.49 11.55 -32.82
C VAL A 66 -18.02 11.26 -33.09
N THR A 67 -17.20 12.29 -33.06
CA THR A 67 -15.77 12.23 -33.32
C THR A 67 -15.01 12.76 -32.11
N LEU A 68 -14.16 11.93 -31.51
CA LEU A 68 -13.17 12.34 -30.52
C LEU A 68 -11.84 12.56 -31.23
N SER A 69 -11.25 13.75 -31.14
CA SER A 69 -10.00 14.10 -31.82
C SER A 69 -9.05 14.92 -30.96
N GLY A 70 -7.73 14.80 -31.21
CA GLY A 70 -6.71 15.62 -30.54
C GLY A 70 -5.29 15.08 -30.72
N PRO A 71 -4.35 15.46 -29.83
CA PRO A 71 -3.01 14.87 -29.73
C PRO A 71 -3.05 13.34 -29.55
N GLU A 72 -1.93 12.65 -29.75
CA GLU A 72 -1.91 11.18 -29.61
C GLU A 72 -2.38 10.72 -28.22
N PHE A 73 -3.35 9.80 -28.18
CA PHE A 73 -3.85 9.13 -26.98
C PHE A 73 -3.88 7.60 -27.12
N LYS A 74 -3.94 6.89 -25.99
CA LYS A 74 -3.93 5.42 -25.92
C LYS A 74 -5.28 4.85 -25.50
N GLY A 75 -5.95 5.49 -24.57
CA GLY A 75 -7.24 5.04 -24.05
C GLY A 75 -8.29 6.15 -24.09
N PHE A 76 -9.54 5.75 -24.18
CA PHE A 76 -10.67 6.66 -24.05
C PHE A 76 -11.88 5.95 -23.43
N LEU A 77 -12.81 6.75 -22.92
CA LEU A 77 -14.17 6.40 -22.53
C LEU A 77 -15.11 7.53 -23.02
N LEU A 78 -16.20 7.19 -23.69
CA LEU A 78 -17.15 8.14 -24.27
C LEU A 78 -18.58 7.75 -23.90
N GLU A 79 -19.34 8.71 -23.38
CA GLU A 79 -20.73 8.57 -22.95
C GLU A 79 -21.56 9.76 -23.44
N ALA A 80 -22.88 9.58 -23.56
CA ALA A 80 -23.84 10.67 -23.71
C ALA A 80 -24.63 10.82 -22.41
N ARG A 81 -24.90 12.04 -21.95
CA ARG A 81 -25.67 12.32 -20.74
C ARG A 81 -26.69 13.42 -20.99
N ASP A 82 -27.64 13.56 -20.07
CA ASP A 82 -28.57 14.68 -20.05
C ASP A 82 -27.77 15.97 -19.84
N ALA A 83 -27.94 16.97 -20.71
CA ALA A 83 -27.24 18.25 -20.57
C ALA A 83 -27.68 19.02 -19.32
N GLU A 84 -28.89 18.77 -18.81
CA GLU A 84 -29.40 19.36 -17.57
C GLU A 84 -28.92 18.60 -16.32
N HIS A 85 -28.48 17.35 -16.48
CA HIS A 85 -28.01 16.51 -15.38
C HIS A 85 -26.80 15.63 -15.77
N LEU A 86 -25.65 16.28 -15.96
CA LEU A 86 -24.39 15.62 -16.37
C LEU A 86 -23.84 14.58 -15.38
N SER A 87 -24.30 14.58 -14.13
CA SER A 87 -23.99 13.53 -13.14
C SER A 87 -24.84 12.27 -13.28
N GLY A 88 -25.88 12.30 -14.14
CA GLY A 88 -26.81 11.20 -14.31
C GLY A 88 -26.31 10.04 -15.17
N SER A 89 -27.20 9.06 -15.33
CA SER A 89 -26.98 7.85 -16.10
C SER A 89 -26.74 8.12 -17.59
N PRO A 90 -25.94 7.27 -18.28
CA PRO A 90 -25.72 7.40 -19.71
C PRO A 90 -27.00 7.22 -20.56
N ILE A 91 -27.12 8.00 -21.63
CA ILE A 91 -28.31 8.07 -22.49
C ILE A 91 -28.03 7.47 -23.87
N GLY A 92 -28.95 6.64 -24.34
CA GLY A 92 -28.86 5.99 -25.64
C GLY A 92 -27.86 4.85 -25.69
N SER A 93 -27.49 4.49 -26.92
CA SER A 93 -26.50 3.42 -27.18
C SER A 93 -25.58 3.82 -28.34
N PHE A 94 -24.45 3.15 -28.48
CA PHE A 94 -23.50 3.39 -29.55
C PHE A 94 -23.41 2.20 -30.51
N THR A 95 -23.12 2.53 -31.77
CA THR A 95 -22.73 1.59 -32.82
C THR A 95 -21.30 1.93 -33.25
N LEU A 96 -20.43 0.91 -33.28
CA LEU A 96 -19.04 1.07 -33.64
C LEU A 96 -18.90 1.37 -35.14
N ILE A 97 -18.00 2.29 -35.50
CA ILE A 97 -17.57 2.51 -36.89
C ILE A 97 -16.27 1.74 -37.15
N ASP A 98 -15.37 1.72 -36.17
CA ASP A 98 -14.11 0.96 -36.18
C ASP A 98 -14.08 0.00 -34.98
N SER A 99 -14.31 -1.29 -35.25
CA SER A 99 -14.29 -2.36 -34.25
C SER A 99 -12.88 -2.82 -33.87
N ASP A 100 -11.86 -2.45 -34.64
CA ASP A 100 -10.47 -2.81 -34.35
C ASP A 100 -9.88 -1.89 -33.29
N ALA A 101 -10.30 -0.62 -33.28
CA ALA A 101 -9.84 0.39 -32.31
C ALA A 101 -10.79 0.62 -31.12
N SER A 102 -12.07 0.24 -31.24
CA SER A 102 -13.12 0.57 -30.28
C SER A 102 -14.00 -0.62 -29.90
N GLN A 103 -14.57 -0.60 -28.69
CA GLN A 103 -15.53 -1.59 -28.21
C GLN A 103 -16.65 -0.93 -27.42
N LEU A 104 -17.79 -1.61 -27.34
CA LEU A 104 -18.94 -1.19 -26.53
C LEU A 104 -18.77 -1.64 -25.08
N LEU A 105 -19.23 -0.80 -24.16
CA LEU A 105 -19.33 -1.10 -22.73
C LEU A 105 -20.79 -1.00 -22.27
N THR A 106 -21.11 -1.79 -21.24
CA THR A 106 -22.39 -1.75 -20.54
C THR A 106 -22.21 -0.97 -19.25
N CYS A 107 -22.68 0.28 -19.19
CA CYS A 107 -22.66 1.08 -17.97
C CYS A 107 -24.06 1.12 -17.36
N GLU A 108 -24.16 1.00 -16.03
CA GLU A 108 -25.45 1.07 -15.29
C GLU A 108 -26.53 0.18 -15.92
N ASP A 109 -26.16 -1.07 -16.20
CA ASP A 109 -27.01 -2.13 -16.77
C ASP A 109 -27.63 -1.83 -18.15
N ARG A 110 -27.11 -0.82 -18.87
CA ARG A 110 -27.52 -0.50 -20.24
C ARG A 110 -26.46 -0.94 -21.25
N GLU A 111 -26.80 -1.90 -22.10
CA GLU A 111 -25.88 -2.40 -23.12
C GLU A 111 -25.54 -1.33 -24.16
N GLY A 112 -24.25 -1.23 -24.48
CA GLY A 112 -23.75 -0.29 -25.49
C GLY A 112 -23.89 1.18 -25.11
N SER A 113 -24.09 1.49 -23.84
CA SER A 113 -24.27 2.86 -23.34
C SER A 113 -23.00 3.71 -23.35
N ALA A 114 -21.83 3.08 -23.51
CA ALA A 114 -20.53 3.75 -23.60
C ALA A 114 -19.61 3.07 -24.61
N VAL A 115 -18.57 3.80 -25.04
CA VAL A 115 -17.53 3.28 -25.95
C VAL A 115 -16.15 3.48 -25.35
N SER A 116 -15.28 2.48 -25.50
CA SER A 116 -13.88 2.54 -25.09
C SER A 116 -12.95 1.90 -26.12
N HIS A 117 -11.65 1.94 -25.86
CA HIS A 117 -10.60 1.38 -26.70
C HIS A 117 -10.47 -0.15 -26.57
N THR A 118 -10.05 -0.86 -27.61
CA THR A 118 -9.71 -2.31 -27.55
C THR A 118 -8.28 -2.60 -27.14
N ASN A 119 -7.37 -1.64 -27.37
CA ASN A 119 -5.93 -1.77 -27.18
C ASN A 119 -5.27 -0.40 -26.89
N ALA A 120 -4.01 -0.43 -26.41
CA ALA A 120 -3.20 0.76 -26.15
C ALA A 120 -2.43 1.30 -27.37
N HIS A 121 -2.79 0.91 -28.60
CA HIS A 121 -2.20 1.55 -29.78
C HIS A 121 -2.56 3.03 -29.78
N LYS A 122 -1.58 3.83 -30.20
CA LYS A 122 -1.72 5.28 -30.28
C LYS A 122 -2.72 5.63 -31.38
N LYS A 123 -3.56 6.60 -31.08
CA LYS A 123 -4.63 7.08 -31.95
C LYS A 123 -4.79 8.58 -31.75
N THR A 124 -5.19 9.28 -32.80
CA THR A 124 -5.42 10.73 -32.80
C THR A 124 -6.90 11.06 -32.99
N GLU A 125 -7.69 10.09 -33.45
CA GLU A 125 -9.11 10.23 -33.74
C GLU A 125 -9.84 8.91 -33.47
N ILE A 126 -11.07 8.99 -32.97
CA ILE A 126 -12.05 7.90 -32.92
C ILE A 126 -13.40 8.42 -33.41
N LYS A 127 -14.08 7.61 -34.23
CA LYS A 127 -15.42 7.90 -34.75
C LYS A 127 -16.38 6.81 -34.29
N VAL A 128 -17.53 7.22 -33.76
CA VAL A 128 -18.60 6.32 -33.35
C VAL A 128 -19.95 6.88 -33.81
N ARG A 129 -20.97 6.03 -33.85
CA ARG A 129 -22.34 6.44 -34.11
C ARG A 129 -23.16 6.30 -32.83
N TRP A 130 -23.80 7.36 -32.37
CA TRP A 130 -24.72 7.34 -31.25
C TRP A 130 -26.15 7.18 -31.74
N ASN A 131 -26.91 6.32 -31.07
CA ASN A 131 -28.30 5.97 -31.39
C ASN A 131 -29.22 6.61 -30.34
N ALA A 132 -30.07 7.54 -30.79
CA ALA A 132 -31.00 8.26 -29.91
C ALA A 132 -32.13 7.34 -29.42
N PRO A 133 -32.36 7.20 -28.09
CA PRO A 133 -33.44 6.37 -27.57
C PRO A 133 -34.81 7.07 -27.74
N GLN A 134 -35.90 6.29 -27.69
CA GLN A 134 -37.27 6.83 -27.80
C GLN A 134 -37.63 7.80 -26.67
N GLY A 135 -37.07 7.61 -25.47
CA GLY A 135 -37.24 8.50 -24.31
C GLY A 135 -36.06 9.45 -24.09
N ALA A 136 -35.44 9.97 -25.15
CA ALA A 136 -34.33 10.90 -25.02
C ALA A 136 -34.79 12.26 -24.43
N PRO A 137 -33.98 12.91 -23.57
CA PRO A 137 -34.29 14.24 -23.04
C PRO A 137 -34.18 15.31 -24.14
N ASN A 138 -34.62 16.53 -23.82
CA ASN A 138 -34.61 17.66 -24.74
C ASN A 138 -33.20 18.07 -25.17
N HIS A 139 -32.24 17.96 -24.26
CA HIS A 139 -30.86 18.38 -24.43
C HIS A 139 -29.89 17.28 -23.98
N ILE A 140 -28.91 16.96 -24.81
CA ILE A 140 -27.87 15.98 -24.49
C ILE A 140 -26.48 16.59 -24.66
N GLN A 141 -25.52 16.03 -23.95
CA GLN A 141 -24.11 16.36 -24.11
C GLN A 141 -23.26 15.08 -24.07
N PHE A 142 -22.29 14.98 -24.97
CA PHE A 142 -21.31 13.91 -24.93
C PHE A 142 -20.16 14.29 -24.01
N LEU A 143 -19.71 13.34 -23.20
CA LEU A 143 -18.56 13.49 -22.32
C LEU A 143 -17.51 12.45 -22.71
N ALA A 144 -16.25 12.88 -22.79
CA ALA A 144 -15.13 12.01 -23.06
C ALA A 144 -14.07 12.06 -21.96
N THR A 145 -13.45 10.92 -21.71
CA THR A 145 -12.22 10.78 -20.94
C THR A 145 -11.14 10.25 -21.85
N VAL A 146 -9.96 10.86 -21.80
CA VAL A 146 -8.84 10.53 -22.69
C VAL A 146 -7.59 10.27 -21.88
N VAL A 147 -6.94 9.12 -22.14
CA VAL A 147 -5.69 8.70 -21.50
C VAL A 147 -4.57 8.72 -22.52
N GLN A 148 -3.63 9.64 -22.37
CA GLN A 148 -2.42 9.72 -23.21
C GLN A 148 -1.30 8.83 -22.66
N LYS A 149 -1.07 8.89 -21.34
CA LYS A 149 -0.14 8.02 -20.59
C LYS A 149 -0.83 7.60 -19.30
N TYR A 150 -0.29 6.58 -18.62
CA TYR A 150 -0.84 6.12 -17.34
C TYR A 150 -1.04 7.26 -16.33
N LYS A 151 -0.17 8.27 -16.32
CA LYS A 151 -0.26 9.44 -15.41
C LYS A 151 -0.85 10.70 -16.04
N THR A 152 -1.20 10.67 -17.32
CA THR A 152 -1.55 11.86 -18.10
C THR A 152 -2.86 11.59 -18.81
N TYR A 153 -3.95 12.14 -18.25
CA TYR A 153 -5.29 11.96 -18.76
C TYR A 153 -6.18 13.16 -18.43
N TRP A 154 -7.30 13.25 -19.13
CA TRP A 154 -8.33 14.28 -19.00
C TRP A 154 -9.68 13.60 -18.87
N VAL A 155 -10.58 14.18 -18.08
CA VAL A 155 -11.89 13.60 -17.79
C VAL A 155 -12.99 14.59 -18.14
N LYS A 156 -14.19 14.09 -18.44
CA LYS A 156 -15.41 14.89 -18.68
C LYS A 156 -15.22 16.02 -19.71
N ILE A 157 -14.45 15.76 -20.78
CA ILE A 157 -14.30 16.69 -21.91
C ILE A 157 -15.67 16.80 -22.60
N PRO A 158 -16.31 17.99 -22.62
CA PRO A 158 -17.65 18.13 -23.14
C PRO A 158 -17.67 18.33 -24.67
N SER A 159 -18.72 17.82 -25.32
CA SER A 159 -19.13 18.26 -26.65
C SER A 159 -19.99 19.53 -26.59
N PRO A 160 -20.29 20.17 -27.73
CA PRO A 160 -21.44 21.06 -27.83
C PRO A 160 -22.74 20.35 -27.38
N VAL A 161 -23.67 21.11 -26.80
CA VAL A 161 -25.01 20.62 -26.45
C VAL A 161 -25.81 20.41 -27.74
N ILE A 162 -26.51 19.28 -27.81
CA ILE A 162 -27.36 18.91 -28.95
C ILE A 162 -28.80 18.85 -28.46
N SER A 163 -29.71 19.46 -29.21
CA SER A 163 -31.11 19.64 -28.78
C SER A 163 -32.11 19.03 -29.76
N GLN A 164 -33.28 18.65 -29.26
CA GLN A 164 -34.38 18.26 -30.15
C GLN A 164 -34.95 19.49 -30.90
N PRO A 165 -35.48 19.36 -32.14
CA PRO A 165 -35.93 20.49 -32.97
C PRO A 165 -36.96 21.42 -32.31
N ASN A 166 -37.80 20.88 -31.42
CA ASN A 166 -38.86 21.63 -30.72
C ASN A 166 -38.57 21.81 -29.22
N ALA A 167 -37.32 21.58 -28.79
CA ALA A 167 -36.93 21.81 -27.42
C ALA A 167 -36.98 23.31 -27.10
N PRO A 168 -37.36 23.70 -25.87
CA PRO A 168 -37.13 25.06 -25.39
C PRO A 168 -35.64 25.42 -25.57
N PRO A 169 -35.29 26.72 -25.69
CA PRO A 169 -33.88 27.11 -25.72
C PRO A 169 -33.17 26.50 -24.53
N PHE A 170 -32.00 25.87 -24.75
CA PHE A 170 -31.15 25.45 -23.65
C PHE A 170 -30.71 26.71 -22.91
N SER A 171 -31.47 27.09 -21.89
CA SER A 171 -30.92 27.89 -20.82
C SER A 171 -29.91 26.97 -20.19
N THR A 172 -28.62 27.25 -20.39
CA THR A 172 -27.64 26.91 -19.37
C THR A 172 -28.34 27.28 -18.06
N PRO A 173 -28.44 26.39 -17.07
CA PRO A 173 -28.58 26.93 -15.74
C PRO A 173 -27.38 27.89 -15.63
N GLU A 174 -27.64 29.20 -15.81
CA GLU A 174 -27.11 30.18 -14.90
C GLU A 174 -27.13 29.48 -13.54
N PRO A 175 -26.12 29.60 -12.69
CA PRO A 175 -26.28 29.20 -11.31
C PRO A 175 -27.41 30.06 -10.70
N THR A 176 -28.67 29.78 -11.07
CA THR A 176 -29.73 29.44 -10.16
C THR A 176 -29.02 28.56 -9.17
N ALA A 177 -28.52 29.22 -8.14
CA ALA A 177 -28.54 28.66 -6.84
C ALA A 177 -29.89 27.94 -6.76
N ALA A 178 -29.88 26.63 -7.03
CA ALA A 178 -30.72 25.70 -6.30
C ALA A 178 -30.74 26.30 -4.90
N PRO A 179 -31.92 26.65 -4.35
CA PRO A 179 -32.02 27.45 -3.14
C PRO A 179 -30.95 26.90 -2.23
N LEU A 180 -29.91 27.73 -2.00
CA LEU A 180 -28.66 27.31 -1.41
C LEU A 180 -29.11 26.37 -0.32
N SER A 181 -28.83 25.05 -0.43
CA SER A 181 -29.19 24.13 0.64
C SER A 181 -28.49 24.77 1.80
N THR A 182 -29.25 25.47 2.66
CA THR A 182 -28.72 26.63 3.38
C THR A 182 -27.61 26.02 4.18
N PHE A 183 -26.35 26.32 3.80
CA PHE A 183 -25.25 25.64 4.47
C PHE A 183 -25.50 25.96 5.94
N PRO A 184 -25.67 24.95 6.79
CA PRO A 184 -25.92 25.19 8.20
C PRO A 184 -24.86 26.19 8.69
N PRO A 185 -25.21 27.19 9.49
CA PRO A 185 -24.33 28.31 9.79
C PRO A 185 -22.97 27.80 10.26
N VAL A 186 -21.97 27.87 9.38
CA VAL A 186 -20.63 27.37 9.66
C VAL A 186 -19.84 28.52 10.28
N SER A 187 -19.43 28.34 11.52
CA SER A 187 -18.71 29.36 12.28
C SER A 187 -17.19 29.21 12.15
N HIS A 188 -16.45 30.31 12.25
CA HIS A 188 -14.99 30.26 12.33
C HIS A 188 -14.55 30.08 13.78
N LEU A 189 -13.73 29.07 14.04
CA LEU A 189 -13.16 28.82 15.37
C LEU A 189 -12.10 29.88 15.69
N THR A 190 -12.29 30.60 16.79
CA THR A 190 -11.35 31.65 17.27
C THR A 190 -10.32 31.11 18.25
N LYS A 191 -10.57 29.94 18.84
CA LYS A 191 -9.67 29.28 19.80
C LYS A 191 -9.22 27.94 19.25
N ARG A 192 -7.98 27.57 19.56
CA ARG A 192 -7.46 26.23 19.28
C ARG A 192 -8.07 25.22 20.26
N PHE A 193 -8.23 23.99 19.82
CA PHE A 193 -8.58 22.88 20.72
C PHE A 193 -7.41 22.60 21.68
N SER A 194 -7.73 22.04 22.85
CA SER A 194 -6.79 21.69 23.91
C SER A 194 -7.06 20.28 24.39
N ALA A 195 -5.99 19.53 24.73
CA ALA A 195 -6.09 18.19 25.29
C ALA A 195 -6.32 18.16 26.83
N SER A 196 -6.47 19.32 27.48
CA SER A 196 -6.56 19.43 28.95
C SER A 196 -7.72 18.68 29.60
N ASP A 197 -8.85 18.54 28.90
CA ASP A 197 -10.05 17.84 29.39
C ASP A 197 -10.11 16.35 28.98
N CYS A 198 -9.09 15.82 28.28
CA CYS A 198 -9.03 14.43 27.84
C CYS A 198 -8.96 13.45 29.03
N GLY A 199 -9.71 12.35 28.95
CA GLY A 199 -9.81 11.36 30.03
C GLY A 199 -10.60 11.80 31.26
N ASN A 200 -11.09 13.06 31.27
CA ASN A 200 -11.88 13.60 32.37
C ASN A 200 -13.30 13.96 31.92
N LYS A 201 -13.41 14.83 30.90
CA LYS A 201 -14.70 15.25 30.31
C LYS A 201 -14.84 14.85 28.86
N LYS A 202 -13.71 14.67 28.15
CA LYS A 202 -13.65 14.31 26.74
C LYS A 202 -13.00 12.95 26.58
N PHE A 203 -13.61 12.10 25.76
CA PHE A 203 -12.91 10.94 25.20
C PHE A 203 -11.98 11.46 24.09
N CYS A 204 -10.72 11.08 24.08
CA CYS A 204 -9.74 11.58 23.13
C CYS A 204 -8.95 10.45 22.47
N VAL A 205 -8.69 10.61 21.18
CA VAL A 205 -7.71 9.82 20.43
C VAL A 205 -6.61 10.76 19.96
N ARG A 206 -5.36 10.51 20.36
CA ARG A 206 -4.24 11.38 19.99
C ARG A 206 -2.97 10.64 19.57
N SER A 207 -2.27 11.22 18.60
CA SER A 207 -0.98 10.76 18.10
C SER A 207 -0.10 11.95 17.71
N PRO A 208 1.13 12.08 18.24
CA PRO A 208 1.79 11.19 19.21
C PRO A 208 1.07 11.08 20.57
N ALA A 209 1.37 10.03 21.33
CA ALA A 209 0.83 9.89 22.68
C ALA A 209 1.21 11.11 23.53
N ALA A 210 0.28 11.62 24.32
CA ALA A 210 0.47 12.80 25.15
C ALA A 210 0.56 14.17 24.43
N CYS A 211 0.39 14.26 23.11
CA CYS A 211 0.46 15.55 22.39
C CYS A 211 -0.72 16.49 22.70
N ASP A 212 -0.48 17.79 22.59
CA ASP A 212 -1.50 18.85 22.78
C ASP A 212 -1.72 19.66 21.48
N PRO A 213 -2.92 19.60 20.86
CA PRO A 213 -3.20 20.31 19.61
C PRO A 213 -3.17 21.84 19.75
N GLU A 214 -3.16 22.39 20.97
CA GLU A 214 -3.03 23.82 21.20
C GLU A 214 -1.60 24.31 20.90
N LYS A 215 -0.61 23.47 21.23
CA LYS A 215 0.83 23.80 21.26
C LYS A 215 1.60 23.16 20.11
N GLU A 216 1.19 21.97 19.68
CA GLU A 216 1.92 21.12 18.74
C GLU A 216 1.15 21.00 17.42
N SER A 217 1.73 21.49 16.33
CA SER A 217 1.11 21.43 14.99
C SER A 217 0.99 20.02 14.42
N ASP A 218 1.86 19.10 14.87
CA ASP A 218 1.93 17.72 14.37
C ASP A 218 0.98 16.77 15.12
N CYS A 219 0.25 17.27 16.12
CA CYS A 219 -0.68 16.48 16.92
C CYS A 219 -1.95 16.16 16.13
N ILE A 220 -2.12 14.89 15.75
CA ILE A 220 -3.38 14.38 15.24
C ILE A 220 -4.27 14.11 16.45
N PHE A 221 -5.38 14.83 16.53
CA PHE A 221 -6.26 14.87 17.69
C PHE A 221 -7.71 14.72 17.27
N LEU A 222 -8.43 13.83 17.96
CA LEU A 222 -9.87 13.68 17.86
C LEU A 222 -10.45 13.62 19.27
N SER A 223 -11.49 14.40 19.54
CA SER A 223 -12.20 14.35 20.81
C SER A 223 -13.70 14.19 20.63
N PHE A 224 -14.32 13.55 21.62
CA PHE A 224 -15.76 13.41 21.77
C PHE A 224 -16.14 13.90 23.17
N ALA A 225 -16.99 14.92 23.23
CA ALA A 225 -17.53 15.47 24.46
C ALA A 225 -19.04 15.28 24.49
N ARG A 226 -19.54 14.44 25.40
CA ARG A 226 -20.97 14.18 25.54
C ARG A 226 -21.66 15.35 26.25
N ASP A 227 -22.75 15.81 25.67
CA ASP A 227 -23.62 16.83 26.22
C ASP A 227 -25.09 16.39 26.05
N GLY A 228 -25.62 15.77 27.11
CA GLY A 228 -26.95 15.17 27.12
C GLY A 228 -27.09 14.03 26.09
N GLN A 229 -27.93 14.25 25.07
CA GLN A 229 -28.19 13.34 23.95
C GLN A 229 -27.35 13.65 22.70
N SER A 230 -26.44 14.61 22.79
CA SER A 230 -25.57 15.02 21.69
C SER A 230 -24.10 14.87 22.07
N VAL A 231 -23.25 14.81 21.05
CA VAL A 231 -21.80 14.69 21.18
C VAL A 231 -21.16 15.79 20.35
N ALA A 232 -20.33 16.61 20.98
CA ALA A 232 -19.45 17.54 20.29
C ALA A 232 -18.17 16.80 19.87
N VAL A 233 -17.83 16.89 18.60
CA VAL A 233 -16.66 16.28 17.99
C VAL A 233 -15.66 17.37 17.62
N GLU A 234 -14.40 17.18 17.97
CA GLU A 234 -13.30 18.08 17.59
C GLU A 234 -12.22 17.27 16.88
N LEU A 235 -11.84 17.66 15.67
CA LEU A 235 -10.77 17.02 14.89
C LEU A 235 -9.71 18.06 14.53
N SER A 236 -8.45 17.74 14.78
CA SER A 236 -7.30 18.62 14.54
C SER A 236 -6.10 17.83 14.03
N GLY A 237 -5.31 18.43 13.15
CA GLY A 237 -4.04 17.85 12.73
C GLY A 237 -3.36 18.58 11.58
N PRO A 238 -2.14 18.13 11.21
CA PRO A 238 -1.42 18.67 10.07
C PRO A 238 -2.02 18.13 8.77
N SER A 239 -2.64 18.99 7.96
CA SER A 239 -3.08 18.60 6.61
C SER A 239 -3.14 19.77 5.64
N ARG A 240 -2.59 19.56 4.44
CA ARG A 240 -2.75 20.46 3.30
C ARG A 240 -3.96 20.11 2.43
N GLY A 241 -4.63 18.99 2.69
CA GLY A 241 -5.72 18.46 1.90
C GLY A 241 -6.96 18.18 2.75
N TYR A 242 -7.04 17.00 3.34
CA TYR A 242 -8.15 16.64 4.24
C TYR A 242 -7.67 15.96 5.53
N LEU A 243 -8.50 16.04 6.56
CA LEU A 243 -8.47 15.23 7.77
C LEU A 243 -9.76 14.41 7.82
N SER A 244 -9.72 13.22 8.42
CA SER A 244 -10.91 12.40 8.56
C SER A 244 -10.79 11.45 9.73
N PHE A 245 -11.94 11.07 10.26
CA PHE A 245 -12.04 9.91 11.14
C PHE A 245 -13.17 8.98 10.70
N ALA A 246 -13.10 7.71 11.10
CA ALA A 246 -14.16 6.75 10.86
C ALA A 246 -14.38 5.84 12.07
N LEU A 247 -15.62 5.41 12.26
CA LEU A 247 -16.03 4.40 13.22
C LEU A 247 -16.21 3.07 12.48
N SER A 248 -15.55 2.03 12.95
CA SER A 248 -15.55 0.71 12.31
C SER A 248 -15.82 -0.43 13.29
N HIS A 249 -16.49 -1.47 12.81
CA HIS A 249 -16.67 -2.70 13.58
C HIS A 249 -15.45 -3.61 13.58
N ASP A 250 -14.47 -3.39 12.71
CA ASP A 250 -13.24 -4.16 12.63
C ASP A 250 -12.01 -3.25 12.39
N ARG A 251 -10.84 -3.83 12.10
CA ARG A 251 -9.61 -3.08 11.81
C ARG A 251 -9.36 -2.94 10.31
N TRP A 252 -10.40 -3.08 9.50
CA TRP A 252 -10.35 -3.05 8.04
C TRP A 252 -11.14 -1.88 7.50
N MET A 253 -10.45 -0.95 6.83
CA MET A 253 -11.12 0.11 6.08
C MET A 253 -12.06 -0.51 5.03
N GLY A 254 -13.34 -0.28 5.22
CA GLY A 254 -14.38 -1.20 4.79
C GLY A 254 -15.74 -0.54 4.79
N ASP A 255 -16.66 -1.11 5.55
CA ASP A 255 -18.01 -0.59 5.77
C ASP A 255 -18.02 0.24 7.05
N ASP A 256 -17.59 1.50 6.93
CA ASP A 256 -17.32 2.38 8.07
C ASP A 256 -18.13 3.68 7.96
N ASP A 257 -18.56 4.22 9.10
CA ASP A 257 -19.16 5.55 9.20
C ASP A 257 -18.05 6.60 9.36
N ALA A 258 -17.88 7.49 8.38
CA ALA A 258 -16.75 8.38 8.30
C ALA A 258 -17.14 9.86 8.21
N TYR A 259 -16.28 10.72 8.74
CA TYR A 259 -16.42 12.17 8.72
C TYR A 259 -15.13 12.77 8.21
N LEU A 260 -15.25 13.67 7.24
CA LEU A 260 -14.11 14.35 6.64
C LEU A 260 -14.15 15.83 6.95
N CYS A 261 -12.98 16.44 6.97
CA CYS A 261 -12.77 17.87 6.94
C CYS A 261 -11.83 18.13 5.76
N VAL A 262 -12.38 18.68 4.69
CA VAL A 262 -11.72 18.84 3.40
C VAL A 262 -11.41 20.31 3.19
N ARG A 263 -10.16 20.63 2.88
CA ARG A 263 -9.76 21.97 2.50
C ARG A 263 -10.30 22.30 1.11
N GLU A 264 -11.04 23.40 1.01
CA GLU A 264 -11.45 24.03 -0.24
C GLU A 264 -10.94 25.46 -0.23
N GLU A 265 -9.83 25.68 -0.96
CA GLU A 265 -9.11 26.96 -1.01
C GLU A 265 -8.67 27.46 0.38
N GLN A 266 -9.39 28.44 0.93
CA GLN A 266 -9.17 29.07 2.25
C GLN A 266 -10.22 28.65 3.29
N THR A 267 -11.07 27.69 2.97
CA THR A 267 -12.14 27.19 3.83
C THR A 267 -11.98 25.69 4.09
N VAL A 268 -12.70 25.19 5.10
CA VAL A 268 -12.75 23.76 5.41
C VAL A 268 -14.20 23.32 5.41
N ARG A 269 -14.50 22.36 4.55
CA ARG A 269 -15.80 21.70 4.46
C ARG A 269 -15.78 20.43 5.30
N VAL A 270 -16.56 20.41 6.38
CA VAL A 270 -16.86 19.14 7.10
C VAL A 270 -17.66 18.25 6.12
N GLN A 271 -17.67 16.93 6.18
CA GLN A 271 -18.52 16.16 5.28
C GLN A 271 -18.75 14.77 5.87
N PRO A 272 -20.00 14.42 6.21
CA PRO A 272 -20.33 13.04 6.53
C PRO A 272 -20.22 12.16 5.29
N SER A 273 -19.78 10.92 5.48
CA SER A 273 -19.60 9.94 4.41
C SER A 273 -19.67 8.51 4.91
N ARG A 274 -19.84 7.57 3.98
CA ARG A 274 -19.69 6.15 4.23
C ARG A 274 -18.55 5.58 3.41
N LEU A 275 -17.75 4.73 4.05
CA LEU A 275 -16.71 3.98 3.36
C LEU A 275 -17.30 2.68 2.81
N LYS A 276 -16.88 2.30 1.59
CA LYS A 276 -17.22 1.01 0.96
C LYS A 276 -15.95 0.35 0.45
N GLY A 277 -15.21 -0.28 1.36
CA GLY A 277 -13.89 -0.82 1.06
C GLY A 277 -12.86 0.30 0.87
N ARG A 278 -11.88 0.06 -0.01
CA ARG A 278 -10.77 1.00 -0.29
C ARG A 278 -11.02 1.85 -1.54
N SER A 279 -12.24 2.36 -1.70
CA SER A 279 -12.65 3.29 -2.77
C SER A 279 -12.79 4.73 -2.26
N HIS A 280 -13.16 5.66 -3.13
CA HIS A 280 -13.57 6.98 -2.69
C HIS A 280 -14.81 6.88 -1.76
N PRO A 281 -14.88 7.69 -0.69
CA PRO A 281 -16.04 7.74 0.20
C PRO A 281 -17.31 8.15 -0.54
N VAL A 282 -18.43 7.56 -0.14
CA VAL A 282 -19.76 7.99 -0.59
C VAL A 282 -20.22 9.11 0.33
N LEU A 283 -20.49 10.30 -0.20
CA LEU A 283 -20.91 11.43 0.61
C LEU A 283 -22.36 11.27 1.08
N GLU A 284 -22.62 11.61 2.35
CA GLU A 284 -23.94 11.53 2.98
C GLU A 284 -24.47 12.94 3.28
N SER A 285 -25.78 13.08 3.58
CA SER A 285 -26.38 14.39 3.88
C SER A 285 -25.89 14.97 5.21
N TRP A 286 -25.98 16.30 5.30
CA TRP A 286 -25.53 17.11 6.44
C TRP A 286 -26.55 17.23 7.55
N ASP A 287 -27.78 16.77 7.32
CA ASP A 287 -28.95 17.04 8.16
C ASP A 287 -28.80 16.52 9.60
N ALA A 288 -27.84 15.63 9.82
CA ALA A 288 -27.52 15.07 11.13
C ALA A 288 -26.45 15.86 11.91
N LEU A 289 -25.85 16.89 11.33
CA LEU A 289 -24.78 17.69 11.92
C LEU A 289 -25.26 19.09 12.29
N GLU A 290 -24.91 19.53 13.50
CA GLU A 290 -25.20 20.84 14.07
C GLU A 290 -23.89 21.55 14.46
N ASP A 291 -23.94 22.85 14.74
CA ASP A 291 -22.82 23.65 15.29
C ASP A 291 -21.46 23.41 14.60
N MET A 292 -21.48 23.36 13.27
CA MET A 292 -20.26 23.17 12.49
C MET A 292 -19.35 24.39 12.59
N ALA A 293 -18.07 24.13 12.81
CA ALA A 293 -17.06 25.16 12.87
C ALA A 293 -15.70 24.67 12.34
N TRP A 294 -14.85 25.60 11.88
CA TRP A 294 -13.51 25.25 11.41
C TRP A 294 -12.49 26.38 11.63
N ARG A 295 -11.21 26.01 11.55
CA ARG A 295 -10.05 26.93 11.53
C ARG A 295 -8.95 26.34 10.66
N LEU A 296 -8.30 27.21 9.88
CA LEU A 296 -7.17 26.85 9.02
C LEU A 296 -6.06 27.90 9.17
N GLU A 297 -5.16 27.69 10.12
CA GLU A 297 -4.07 28.62 10.43
C GLU A 297 -2.81 27.86 10.82
N ASP A 298 -1.63 28.45 10.56
CA ASP A 298 -0.32 27.88 10.93
C ASP A 298 -0.05 26.46 10.37
N GLY A 299 -0.70 26.11 9.25
CA GLY A 299 -0.60 24.78 8.65
C GLY A 299 -1.41 23.69 9.37
N VAL A 300 -2.22 24.06 10.37
CA VAL A 300 -3.10 23.17 11.12
C VAL A 300 -4.53 23.36 10.66
N MET A 301 -5.21 22.26 10.37
CA MET A 301 -6.64 22.23 10.09
C MET A 301 -7.39 21.75 11.33
N GLN A 302 -8.41 22.49 11.72
CA GLN A 302 -9.30 22.17 12.84
C GLN A 302 -10.75 22.25 12.38
N CYS A 303 -11.56 21.27 12.76
CA CYS A 303 -12.98 21.27 12.50
C CYS A 303 -13.73 20.69 13.69
N SER A 304 -14.94 21.18 13.93
CA SER A 304 -15.85 20.66 14.94
C SER A 304 -17.27 20.62 14.42
N PHE A 305 -18.07 19.75 15.01
CA PHE A 305 -19.50 19.68 14.80
C PHE A 305 -20.15 18.99 15.99
N ARG A 306 -21.46 19.14 16.13
CA ARG A 306 -22.30 18.39 17.06
C ARG A 306 -23.18 17.40 16.31
N ARG A 307 -23.43 16.26 16.94
CA ARG A 307 -24.30 15.21 16.41
C ARG A 307 -25.04 14.54 17.55
N ASN A 308 -26.31 14.19 17.36
CA ASN A 308 -27.03 13.34 18.31
C ASN A 308 -26.42 11.93 18.42
N VAL A 309 -26.47 11.36 19.62
CA VAL A 309 -25.90 10.02 19.92
C VAL A 309 -26.53 8.94 19.03
N THR A 310 -27.83 9.04 18.81
CA THR A 310 -28.59 8.16 17.90
C THR A 310 -29.24 9.00 16.80
N LEU A 311 -29.35 8.45 15.59
CA LEU A 311 -29.98 9.12 14.45
C LEU A 311 -31.17 8.29 13.94
N PRO A 312 -32.32 8.31 14.64
CA PRO A 312 -33.49 7.55 14.22
C PRO A 312 -33.98 8.03 12.85
N GLY A 313 -34.11 7.10 11.90
CA GLY A 313 -34.61 7.38 10.55
C GLY A 313 -33.52 7.68 9.50
N VAL A 314 -32.26 7.88 9.89
CA VAL A 314 -31.13 7.98 8.95
C VAL A 314 -30.47 6.60 8.83
N GLY A 315 -30.82 5.86 7.78
CA GLY A 315 -30.19 4.57 7.51
C GLY A 315 -28.69 4.71 7.24
N ASN A 316 -27.89 3.71 7.63
CA ASN A 316 -26.45 3.61 7.36
C ASN A 316 -25.50 4.51 8.19
N ARG A 317 -25.97 5.13 9.28
CA ARG A 317 -25.10 5.83 10.25
C ARG A 317 -24.95 5.03 11.53
N PHE A 318 -23.79 5.13 12.17
CA PHE A 318 -23.47 4.34 13.35
C PHE A 318 -23.86 5.12 14.61
N ASP A 319 -24.58 4.49 15.54
CA ASP A 319 -24.90 5.10 16.82
C ASP A 319 -23.63 5.27 17.66
N LEU A 320 -23.48 6.41 18.34
CA LEU A 320 -22.27 6.75 19.08
C LEU A 320 -22.16 6.05 20.45
N ASN A 321 -23.25 5.43 20.93
CA ASN A 321 -23.32 4.67 22.20
C ASN A 321 -22.99 3.18 22.05
N ALA A 322 -22.23 2.83 21.02
CA ALA A 322 -21.73 1.49 20.78
C ALA A 322 -20.21 1.53 20.62
N SER A 323 -19.56 0.37 20.75
CA SER A 323 -18.10 0.28 20.74
C SER A 323 -17.53 0.03 19.33
N TYR A 324 -16.63 0.90 18.89
CA TYR A 324 -15.99 0.84 17.56
C TYR A 324 -14.47 1.00 17.63
N TYR A 325 -13.79 0.46 16.64
CA TYR A 325 -12.45 0.93 16.31
C TYR A 325 -12.54 2.32 15.70
N ILE A 326 -11.65 3.21 16.11
CA ILE A 326 -11.63 4.59 15.61
C ILE A 326 -10.41 4.73 14.70
N PHE A 327 -10.67 5.16 13.47
CA PHE A 327 -9.69 5.39 12.42
C PHE A 327 -9.47 6.88 12.29
N LEU A 328 -8.22 7.29 12.10
CA LEU A 328 -7.82 8.67 11.82
C LEU A 328 -6.91 8.68 10.60
N ALA A 329 -7.25 9.51 9.60
CA ALA A 329 -6.49 9.59 8.36
C ALA A 329 -6.38 11.04 7.88
N SER A 330 -5.23 11.35 7.27
CA SER A 330 -4.98 12.60 6.57
C SER A 330 -4.45 12.33 5.17
N GLY A 331 -4.76 13.21 4.22
CA GLY A 331 -4.30 13.06 2.85
C GLY A 331 -4.40 14.34 2.04
N ALA A 332 -3.98 14.26 0.78
CA ALA A 332 -4.10 15.37 -0.15
C ALA A 332 -5.55 15.53 -0.64
N ALA A 333 -5.94 16.78 -0.92
CA ALA A 333 -7.20 17.12 -1.56
C ALA A 333 -6.95 18.30 -2.52
N GLU A 334 -7.67 18.33 -3.63
CA GLU A 334 -7.61 19.37 -4.66
C GLU A 334 -9.03 19.62 -5.15
N GLU A 335 -9.46 20.89 -5.19
CA GLU A 335 -10.83 21.28 -5.59
C GLU A 335 -11.95 20.50 -4.87
N GLY A 336 -11.79 20.27 -3.56
CA GLY A 336 -12.76 19.53 -2.75
C GLY A 336 -12.77 18.01 -2.97
N GLN A 337 -11.98 17.49 -3.92
CA GLN A 337 -11.79 16.05 -4.13
C GLN A 337 -10.63 15.54 -3.28
N ILE A 338 -10.90 14.50 -2.48
CA ILE A 338 -9.87 13.85 -1.67
C ILE A 338 -9.14 12.77 -2.46
N TYR A 339 -7.85 12.59 -2.15
CA TYR A 339 -7.03 11.51 -2.68
C TYR A 339 -6.65 10.51 -1.60
N ARG A 340 -6.04 9.39 -2.01
CA ARG A 340 -5.56 8.38 -1.07
C ARG A 340 -4.54 8.97 -0.10
N HIS A 341 -4.76 8.75 1.20
CA HIS A 341 -3.76 9.01 2.24
C HIS A 341 -2.44 8.27 1.95
N SER A 342 -1.29 8.94 2.21
CA SER A 342 0.05 8.39 1.94
C SER A 342 0.53 7.46 3.06
N GLN A 343 0.14 7.74 4.30
CA GLN A 343 0.39 6.91 5.48
C GLN A 343 -0.83 6.03 5.77
N GLN A 344 -0.64 4.87 6.39
CA GLN A 344 -1.77 4.07 6.86
C GLN A 344 -2.57 4.85 7.92
N PRO A 345 -3.91 4.75 8.00
CA PRO A 345 -4.68 5.37 9.07
C PRO A 345 -4.18 4.93 10.45
N LEU A 346 -4.23 5.85 11.42
CA LEU A 346 -4.07 5.54 12.83
C LEU A 346 -5.34 4.80 13.28
N ILE A 347 -5.19 3.61 13.85
CA ILE A 347 -6.32 2.80 14.32
C ILE A 347 -6.14 2.55 15.83
N THR A 348 -7.20 2.72 16.62
CA THR A 348 -7.19 2.41 18.05
C THR A 348 -6.86 0.94 18.33
N TYR A 349 -6.26 0.67 19.49
CA TYR A 349 -5.88 -0.70 19.88
C TYR A 349 -7.09 -1.60 20.15
N GLU A 350 -8.17 -1.01 20.66
CA GLU A 350 -9.40 -1.69 21.05
C GLU A 350 -10.62 -0.89 20.56
N LYS A 351 -11.81 -1.44 20.81
CA LYS A 351 -13.07 -0.77 20.52
C LYS A 351 -13.46 0.09 21.70
N TYR A 352 -13.97 1.29 21.43
CA TYR A 352 -14.39 2.24 22.48
C TYR A 352 -15.80 2.74 22.23
N ASP A 353 -16.57 2.86 23.31
CA ASP A 353 -17.82 3.64 23.34
C ASP A 353 -17.46 5.09 23.72
N VAL A 354 -17.51 5.98 22.73
CA VAL A 354 -17.11 7.40 22.88
C VAL A 354 -18.08 8.20 23.76
N THR A 355 -19.23 7.63 24.12
CA THR A 355 -20.23 8.23 25.02
C THR A 355 -20.18 7.67 26.44
N GLY A 356 -19.33 6.67 26.67
CA GLY A 356 -19.09 6.01 27.95
C GLY A 356 -18.16 6.82 28.88
N HIS A 357 -17.30 6.13 29.62
CA HIS A 357 -16.31 6.80 30.46
C HIS A 357 -15.29 7.55 29.58
N PRO A 358 -15.01 8.85 29.83
CA PRO A 358 -13.98 9.57 29.10
C PRO A 358 -12.61 8.92 29.27
N GLU A 359 -11.97 8.57 28.17
CA GLU A 359 -10.62 8.00 28.16
C GLU A 359 -9.71 8.82 27.24
N ASP A 360 -8.41 8.69 27.44
CA ASP A 360 -7.39 9.30 26.58
C ASP A 360 -6.52 8.20 25.99
N VAL A 361 -6.75 7.91 24.71
CA VAL A 361 -6.24 6.71 24.05
C VAL A 361 -5.36 7.05 22.86
N GLY A 362 -4.46 6.12 22.54
CA GLY A 362 -3.65 6.17 21.33
C GLY A 362 -4.13 5.20 20.25
N GLY A 363 -3.37 5.13 19.17
CA GLY A 363 -3.52 4.12 18.14
C GLY A 363 -2.19 3.73 17.53
N SER A 364 -2.24 2.88 16.51
CA SER A 364 -1.07 2.52 15.70
C SER A 364 -1.38 2.67 14.22
N HIS A 365 -0.43 3.23 13.49
CA HIS A 365 -0.45 3.27 12.02
C HIS A 365 -0.04 1.92 11.41
N CYS A 366 0.44 0.97 12.21
CA CYS A 366 1.08 -0.25 11.71
C CYS A 366 0.27 -1.49 12.12
N PRO A 367 -0.41 -2.14 11.15
CA PRO A 367 -1.16 -3.37 11.41
C PRO A 367 -0.28 -4.47 12.01
N LEU A 368 -0.82 -5.22 12.98
CA LEU A 368 -0.10 -6.28 13.68
C LEU A 368 0.51 -7.32 12.72
N LEU A 369 -0.21 -7.69 11.66
CA LEU A 369 0.27 -8.65 10.66
C LEU A 369 1.52 -8.15 9.92
N LEU A 370 1.61 -6.85 9.64
CA LEU A 370 2.77 -6.26 8.96
C LEU A 370 3.95 -6.08 9.92
N LYS A 371 3.69 -5.77 11.19
CA LYS A 371 4.71 -5.81 12.26
C LYS A 371 5.31 -7.20 12.41
N ALA A 372 4.46 -8.23 12.48
CA ALA A 372 4.89 -9.62 12.58
C ALA A 372 5.68 -10.07 11.34
N HIS A 373 5.25 -9.70 10.13
CA HIS A 373 6.01 -9.93 8.90
C HIS A 373 7.43 -9.37 8.99
N GLY A 374 7.58 -8.09 9.32
CA GLY A 374 8.89 -7.45 9.43
C GLY A 374 9.76 -8.09 10.51
N ALA A 375 9.20 -8.34 11.70
CA ALA A 375 9.91 -8.95 12.82
C ALA A 375 10.44 -10.36 12.49
N LEU A 376 9.57 -11.23 11.94
CA LEU A 376 9.96 -12.59 11.57
C LEU A 376 11.02 -12.60 10.46
N MET A 377 10.91 -11.72 9.47
CA MET A 377 11.94 -11.59 8.42
C MET A 377 13.28 -11.15 9.00
N LEU A 378 13.31 -10.19 9.93
CA LEU A 378 14.55 -9.77 10.59
C LEU A 378 15.16 -10.89 11.44
N VAL A 379 14.36 -11.62 12.23
CA VAL A 379 14.86 -12.77 13.00
C VAL A 379 15.47 -13.83 12.07
N ALA A 380 14.78 -14.14 10.96
CA ALA A 380 15.24 -15.12 10.00
C ALA A 380 16.55 -14.71 9.30
N TRP A 381 16.64 -13.47 8.82
CA TRP A 381 17.71 -13.04 7.90
C TRP A 381 18.85 -12.30 8.60
N VAL A 382 18.58 -11.47 9.61
CA VAL A 382 19.63 -10.74 10.36
C VAL A 382 20.35 -11.68 11.33
N ALA A 383 19.62 -12.55 12.05
CA ALA A 383 20.21 -13.46 13.01
C ALA A 383 20.46 -14.86 12.43
N ALA A 384 19.41 -15.64 12.13
CA ALA A 384 19.55 -17.08 11.85
C ALA A 384 20.40 -17.37 10.60
N VAL A 385 20.15 -16.69 9.48
CA VAL A 385 20.95 -16.85 8.24
C VAL A 385 22.40 -16.43 8.48
N SER A 386 22.62 -15.26 9.05
CA SER A 386 23.96 -14.71 9.23
C SER A 386 24.84 -15.59 10.11
N ILE A 387 24.31 -16.06 11.25
CA ILE A 387 25.03 -16.96 12.16
C ILE A 387 25.24 -18.32 11.47
N GLY A 388 24.20 -18.88 10.85
CA GLY A 388 24.27 -20.20 10.21
C GLY A 388 25.30 -20.26 9.08
N VAL A 389 25.45 -19.20 8.30
CA VAL A 389 26.45 -19.13 7.22
C VAL A 389 27.86 -19.00 7.77
N ILE A 390 28.10 -18.12 8.75
CA ILE A 390 29.43 -17.97 9.37
C ILE A 390 29.88 -19.28 10.02
N VAL A 391 28.99 -19.96 10.75
CA VAL A 391 29.28 -21.27 11.35
C VAL A 391 29.67 -22.29 10.27
N ALA A 392 28.88 -22.39 9.20
CA ALA A 392 29.15 -23.35 8.12
C ALA A 392 30.43 -23.04 7.34
N ARG A 393 30.85 -21.77 7.24
CA ARG A 393 32.04 -21.37 6.48
C ARG A 393 33.32 -21.48 7.29
N PHE A 394 33.36 -20.96 8.51
CA PHE A 394 34.62 -20.74 9.26
C PHE A 394 34.83 -21.65 10.47
N PHE A 395 33.77 -22.29 10.97
CA PHE A 395 33.77 -22.98 12.27
C PHE A 395 33.77 -24.50 12.18
N LYS A 396 33.91 -25.09 10.98
CA LYS A 396 34.00 -26.55 10.81
C LYS A 396 35.08 -27.21 11.69
N PRO A 397 36.32 -26.69 11.78
CA PRO A 397 37.36 -27.30 12.62
C PRO A 397 37.07 -27.18 14.12
N VAL A 398 36.48 -26.05 14.53
CA VAL A 398 36.20 -25.71 15.94
C VAL A 398 35.02 -26.51 16.50
N LEU A 399 34.01 -26.76 15.67
CA LEU A 399 32.76 -27.44 16.02
C LEU A 399 32.65 -28.79 15.29
N SER A 400 33.73 -29.55 15.30
CA SER A 400 33.86 -30.85 14.63
C SER A 400 33.32 -32.02 15.45
N HIS A 401 33.11 -31.84 16.77
CA HIS A 401 32.60 -32.89 17.65
C HIS A 401 31.22 -33.40 17.17
N PRO A 402 30.97 -34.72 17.24
CA PRO A 402 29.71 -35.29 16.76
C PRO A 402 28.55 -34.93 17.69
N VAL A 403 27.44 -34.50 17.09
CA VAL A 403 26.16 -34.21 17.74
C VAL A 403 25.08 -34.86 16.88
N PHE A 404 24.30 -35.78 17.45
CA PHE A 404 23.31 -36.59 16.72
C PHE A 404 23.85 -37.26 15.44
N GLY A 405 25.09 -37.76 15.49
CA GLY A 405 25.70 -38.54 14.39
C GLY A 405 26.43 -37.72 13.31
N ASP A 406 26.29 -36.39 13.27
CA ASP A 406 27.04 -35.50 12.36
C ASP A 406 27.87 -34.48 13.14
N ALA A 407 28.80 -33.79 12.50
CA ALA A 407 29.57 -32.71 13.13
C ALA A 407 28.67 -31.55 13.64
N ALA A 408 28.97 -31.01 14.82
CA ALA A 408 28.17 -29.97 15.47
C ALA A 408 27.92 -28.73 14.59
N TRP A 409 28.92 -28.25 13.84
CA TRP A 409 28.75 -27.12 12.92
C TRP A 409 27.64 -27.38 11.89
N PHE A 410 27.51 -28.62 11.42
CA PHE A 410 26.54 -29.01 10.40
C PHE A 410 25.14 -29.04 11.00
N GLN A 411 25.01 -29.55 12.23
CA GLN A 411 23.74 -29.50 12.96
C GLN A 411 23.27 -28.08 13.24
N VAL A 412 24.16 -27.22 13.72
CA VAL A 412 23.86 -25.81 13.99
C VAL A 412 23.43 -25.09 12.71
N HIS A 413 24.18 -25.26 11.61
CA HIS A 413 23.80 -24.70 10.31
C HIS A 413 22.43 -25.21 9.85
N ARG A 414 22.22 -26.53 9.88
CA ARG A 414 20.96 -27.17 9.46
C ARG A 414 19.77 -26.64 10.26
N ALA A 415 19.88 -26.59 11.59
CA ALA A 415 18.83 -26.10 12.47
C ALA A 415 18.49 -24.63 12.20
N LEU A 416 19.51 -23.78 12.05
CA LEU A 416 19.31 -22.36 11.74
C LEU A 416 18.69 -22.15 10.35
N MET A 417 19.14 -22.88 9.31
CA MET A 417 18.57 -22.74 7.96
C MET A 417 17.12 -23.26 7.88
N LEU A 418 16.79 -24.36 8.56
CA LEU A 418 15.41 -24.85 8.66
C LEU A 418 14.52 -23.85 9.39
N THR A 419 15.02 -23.27 10.48
CA THR A 419 14.32 -22.20 11.21
C THR A 419 14.08 -21.00 10.30
N THR A 420 15.08 -20.55 9.53
CA THR A 420 14.92 -19.49 8.52
C THR A 420 13.83 -19.84 7.50
N CYS A 421 13.78 -21.07 6.98
CA CYS A 421 12.77 -21.47 6.00
C CYS A 421 11.36 -21.38 6.58
N VAL A 422 11.16 -21.89 7.81
CA VAL A 422 9.86 -21.84 8.50
C VAL A 422 9.45 -20.39 8.78
N LEU A 423 10.33 -19.59 9.37
CA LEU A 423 10.04 -18.19 9.69
C LEU A 423 9.75 -17.36 8.43
N THR A 424 10.55 -17.54 7.38
CA THR A 424 10.33 -16.86 6.09
C THR A 424 9.00 -17.31 5.49
N GLY A 425 8.66 -18.60 5.56
CA GLY A 425 7.38 -19.18 5.12
C GLY A 425 6.18 -18.51 5.76
N ILE A 426 6.15 -18.50 7.09
CA ILE A 426 5.09 -17.86 7.88
C ILE A 426 5.03 -16.36 7.55
N ALA A 427 6.16 -15.67 7.61
CA ALA A 427 6.24 -14.23 7.39
C ALA A 427 5.78 -13.83 5.99
N PHE A 428 6.09 -14.62 4.96
CA PHE A 428 5.72 -14.34 3.58
C PHE A 428 4.21 -14.32 3.36
N VAL A 429 3.45 -15.15 4.09
CA VAL A 429 1.98 -15.23 3.94
C VAL A 429 1.26 -14.01 4.55
N LEU A 430 1.79 -13.43 5.64
CA LEU A 430 1.09 -12.40 6.42
C LEU A 430 0.68 -11.16 5.60
N PRO A 431 1.52 -10.56 4.73
CA PRO A 431 1.11 -9.42 3.92
C PRO A 431 0.03 -9.75 2.89
N PHE A 432 0.00 -10.98 2.35
CA PHE A 432 -1.04 -11.40 1.40
C PHE A 432 -2.38 -11.60 2.09
N VAL A 433 -2.38 -12.21 3.28
CA VAL A 433 -3.57 -12.26 4.15
C VAL A 433 -4.02 -10.84 4.47
N TYR A 434 -3.09 -9.94 4.80
CA TYR A 434 -3.46 -8.57 5.12
C TYR A 434 -4.04 -7.81 3.91
N ARG A 435 -3.54 -8.05 2.70
CA ARG A 435 -4.00 -7.33 1.51
C ARG A 435 -5.18 -7.99 0.82
N GLY A 436 -5.49 -9.25 1.13
CA GLY A 436 -6.43 -10.07 0.37
C GLY A 436 -5.97 -10.34 -1.07
N GLY A 437 -4.68 -10.15 -1.37
CA GLY A 437 -4.13 -10.25 -2.73
C GLY A 437 -2.82 -9.50 -2.96
N TRP A 438 -2.44 -9.36 -4.23
CA TRP A 438 -1.18 -8.73 -4.62
C TRP A 438 -1.24 -7.20 -4.52
N SER A 439 -0.21 -6.59 -3.91
CA SER A 439 -0.10 -5.14 -3.82
C SER A 439 0.88 -4.58 -4.87
N ARG A 440 0.37 -4.10 -6.00
CA ARG A 440 1.19 -3.41 -7.02
C ARG A 440 1.92 -2.16 -6.48
N ARG A 441 1.39 -1.58 -5.40
CA ARG A 441 1.92 -0.37 -4.76
C ARG A 441 3.05 -0.63 -3.78
N ALA A 442 3.37 -1.89 -3.48
CA ALA A 442 4.54 -2.24 -2.68
C ALA A 442 5.86 -2.20 -3.50
N GLY A 443 5.81 -1.69 -4.75
CA GLY A 443 6.98 -1.52 -5.61
C GLY A 443 7.67 -2.84 -5.91
N CYS A 444 9.00 -2.85 -5.87
CA CYS A 444 9.82 -4.04 -6.14
C CYS A 444 9.88 -5.02 -4.95
N HIS A 445 9.54 -4.59 -3.73
CA HIS A 445 9.67 -5.40 -2.52
C HIS A 445 9.03 -6.80 -2.63
N PRO A 446 7.74 -6.97 -3.01
CA PRO A 446 7.13 -8.30 -3.05
C PRO A 446 7.75 -9.20 -4.13
N TYR A 447 8.29 -8.64 -5.23
CA TYR A 447 9.00 -9.41 -6.24
C TYR A 447 10.33 -9.95 -5.69
N LEU A 448 11.12 -9.11 -5.01
CA LEU A 448 12.34 -9.55 -4.34
C LEU A 448 12.03 -10.59 -3.25
N GLY A 449 10.96 -10.38 -2.48
CA GLY A 449 10.48 -11.32 -1.47
C GLY A 449 10.09 -12.68 -2.06
N CYS A 450 9.42 -12.73 -3.21
CA CYS A 450 9.10 -13.99 -3.90
C CYS A 450 10.36 -14.72 -4.37
N THR A 451 11.35 -13.99 -4.90
CA THR A 451 12.64 -14.56 -5.29
C THR A 451 13.37 -15.15 -4.08
N VAL A 452 13.42 -14.41 -2.97
CA VAL A 452 14.04 -14.86 -1.71
C VAL A 452 13.33 -16.09 -1.15
N MET A 453 11.98 -16.10 -1.14
CA MET A 453 11.19 -17.26 -0.72
C MET A 453 11.51 -18.50 -1.56
N THR A 454 11.52 -18.34 -2.88
CA THR A 454 11.82 -19.44 -3.82
C THR A 454 13.21 -20.01 -3.58
N MET A 455 14.22 -19.15 -3.44
CA MET A 455 15.58 -19.58 -3.13
C MET A 455 15.68 -20.23 -1.75
N ALA A 456 14.99 -19.69 -0.74
CA ALA A 456 14.99 -20.24 0.62
C ALA A 456 14.41 -21.65 0.67
N VAL A 457 13.33 -21.94 -0.06
CA VAL A 457 12.75 -23.30 -0.15
C VAL A 457 13.60 -24.24 -1.00
N LEU A 458 14.18 -23.74 -2.09
CA LEU A 458 15.03 -24.54 -2.97
C LEU A 458 16.29 -25.04 -2.24
N GLN A 459 16.83 -24.27 -1.30
CA GLN A 459 18.06 -24.59 -0.59
C GLN A 459 18.01 -25.91 0.21
N PRO A 460 17.03 -26.15 1.10
CA PRO A 460 16.85 -27.45 1.75
C PRO A 460 16.58 -28.59 0.78
N VAL A 461 15.85 -28.35 -0.32
CA VAL A 461 15.59 -29.37 -1.35
C VAL A 461 16.91 -29.81 -1.99
N LEU A 462 17.73 -28.85 -2.41
CA LEU A 462 19.08 -29.12 -2.92
C LEU A 462 19.94 -29.85 -1.88
N ALA A 463 19.89 -29.44 -0.61
CA ALA A 463 20.62 -30.09 0.47
C ALA A 463 20.17 -31.55 0.72
N GLY A 464 18.91 -31.89 0.44
CA GLY A 464 18.41 -33.27 0.49
C GLY A 464 19.04 -34.17 -0.58
N PHE A 465 19.44 -33.61 -1.73
CA PHE A 465 20.14 -34.32 -2.80
C PHE A 465 21.67 -34.24 -2.69
N ARG A 466 22.20 -33.87 -1.51
CA ARG A 466 23.65 -33.74 -1.27
C ARG A 466 24.37 -35.06 -1.58
N PRO A 467 25.26 -35.12 -2.60
CA PRO A 467 26.00 -36.33 -2.95
C PRO A 467 26.95 -36.77 -1.83
N PRO A 468 27.39 -38.04 -1.77
CA PRO A 468 28.47 -38.48 -0.86
C PRO A 468 29.77 -37.69 -1.04
N LEU A 469 30.66 -37.74 -0.04
CA LEU A 469 31.91 -36.94 -0.03
C LEU A 469 32.82 -37.19 -1.23
N HIS A 470 32.85 -38.43 -1.75
CA HIS A 470 33.72 -38.85 -2.86
C HIS A 470 33.02 -38.87 -4.24
N ASP A 471 31.76 -38.41 -4.35
CA ASP A 471 31.05 -38.36 -5.64
C ASP A 471 31.58 -37.19 -6.49
N PRO A 472 31.91 -37.40 -7.78
CA PRO A 472 32.44 -36.34 -8.65
C PRO A 472 31.49 -35.15 -8.78
N ARG A 473 30.17 -35.31 -8.63
CA ARG A 473 29.18 -34.22 -8.69
C ARG A 473 29.12 -33.38 -7.40
N ARG A 474 29.87 -33.76 -6.36
CA ARG A 474 29.88 -33.02 -5.08
C ARG A 474 30.39 -31.58 -5.24
N HIS A 475 31.32 -31.34 -6.16
CA HIS A 475 31.80 -29.98 -6.46
C HIS A 475 30.68 -29.08 -7.01
N LEU A 476 29.87 -29.61 -7.94
CA LEU A 476 28.73 -28.90 -8.53
C LEU A 476 27.72 -28.54 -7.45
N PHE A 477 27.35 -29.52 -6.60
CA PHE A 477 26.48 -29.26 -5.46
C PHE A 477 27.02 -28.14 -4.56
N ASN A 478 28.31 -28.18 -4.19
CA ASN A 478 28.90 -27.18 -3.30
C ASN A 478 28.82 -25.78 -3.90
N TRP A 479 29.17 -25.60 -5.19
CA TRP A 479 29.10 -24.31 -5.87
C TRP A 479 27.66 -23.81 -6.02
N THR A 480 26.74 -24.68 -6.42
CA THR A 480 25.33 -24.30 -6.58
C THR A 480 24.69 -23.93 -5.24
N HIS A 481 24.89 -24.73 -4.19
CA HIS A 481 24.38 -24.48 -2.85
C HIS A 481 24.93 -23.15 -2.29
N TRP A 482 26.25 -22.94 -2.39
CA TRP A 482 26.90 -21.71 -1.97
C TRP A 482 26.43 -20.49 -2.78
N GLY A 483 26.36 -20.60 -4.10
CA GLY A 483 26.00 -19.50 -5.01
C GLY A 483 24.56 -19.04 -4.83
N ILE A 484 23.60 -19.97 -4.84
CA ILE A 484 22.18 -19.65 -4.60
C ILE A 484 22.00 -19.07 -3.19
N GLY A 485 22.73 -19.58 -2.20
CA GLY A 485 22.61 -19.14 -0.80
C GLY A 485 23.10 -17.70 -0.65
N THR A 486 24.22 -17.38 -1.28
CA THR A 486 24.78 -16.03 -1.30
C THR A 486 23.87 -15.06 -2.06
N ALA A 487 23.33 -15.46 -3.21
CA ALA A 487 22.38 -14.64 -3.97
C ALA A 487 21.12 -14.34 -3.14
N ALA A 488 20.55 -15.34 -2.46
CA ALA A 488 19.38 -15.16 -1.60
C ALA A 488 19.63 -14.11 -0.50
N ARG A 489 20.81 -14.14 0.12
CA ARG A 489 21.21 -13.18 1.16
C ARG A 489 21.28 -11.75 0.63
N ILE A 490 21.92 -11.54 -0.53
CA ILE A 490 22.06 -10.21 -1.14
C ILE A 490 20.68 -9.64 -1.47
N ILE A 491 19.82 -10.45 -2.09
CA ILE A 491 18.46 -10.03 -2.46
C ILE A 491 17.61 -9.77 -1.19
N ALA A 492 17.77 -10.57 -0.14
CA ALA A 492 17.06 -10.36 1.13
C ALA A 492 17.43 -9.02 1.79
N VAL A 493 18.71 -8.62 1.77
CA VAL A 493 19.12 -7.30 2.27
C VAL A 493 18.44 -6.18 1.48
N ALA A 494 18.44 -6.27 0.14
CA ALA A 494 17.74 -5.30 -0.70
C ALA A 494 16.22 -5.27 -0.42
N ALA A 495 15.61 -6.43 -0.22
CA ALA A 495 14.19 -6.54 0.13
C ALA A 495 13.88 -5.90 1.49
N MET A 496 14.76 -6.06 2.49
CA MET A 496 14.59 -5.44 3.81
C MET A 496 14.69 -3.91 3.74
N PHE A 497 15.64 -3.34 2.99
CA PHE A 497 15.69 -1.88 2.77
C PHE A 497 14.37 -1.34 2.23
N LEU A 498 13.86 -1.94 1.14
CA LEU A 498 12.59 -1.53 0.56
C LEU A 498 11.41 -1.74 1.51
N GLY A 499 11.42 -2.84 2.28
CA GLY A 499 10.33 -3.21 3.18
C GLY A 499 10.14 -2.23 4.34
N MET A 500 11.24 -1.75 4.92
CA MET A 500 11.23 -0.78 6.04
C MET A 500 10.80 0.64 5.62
N ASP A 501 10.71 0.91 4.32
CA ASP A 501 10.22 2.16 3.74
C ASP A 501 8.75 2.09 3.30
N LEU A 502 8.11 0.91 3.36
CA LEU A 502 6.71 0.77 2.96
C LEU A 502 5.78 1.42 4.00
N PRO A 503 4.66 2.04 3.58
CA PRO A 503 3.74 2.75 4.49
C PRO A 503 3.19 1.93 5.66
N GLY A 504 3.14 0.60 5.53
CA GLY A 504 2.62 -0.29 6.57
C GLY A 504 3.62 -0.67 7.69
N LEU A 505 4.91 -0.36 7.51
CA LEU A 505 5.99 -0.58 8.49
C LEU A 505 7.05 0.51 8.31
N SER A 506 6.62 1.75 8.12
CA SER A 506 7.53 2.85 7.81
C SER A 506 8.32 3.22 9.06
N LEU A 507 9.49 2.58 9.24
CA LEU A 507 10.40 2.91 10.32
C LEU A 507 10.93 4.34 10.15
N PRO A 508 11.30 5.04 11.24
CA PRO A 508 11.80 6.40 11.15
C PRO A 508 13.16 6.46 10.43
N GLY A 509 13.24 7.30 9.39
CA GLY A 509 14.49 7.68 8.74
C GLY A 509 15.18 8.84 9.48
N PRO A 510 16.51 9.01 9.36
CA PRO A 510 17.45 8.19 8.59
C PRO A 510 18.03 7.00 9.40
N TRP A 511 17.68 6.89 10.68
CA TRP A 511 18.25 5.91 11.61
C TRP A 511 18.19 4.47 11.10
N LYS A 512 17.04 4.02 10.59
CA LYS A 512 16.88 2.65 10.05
C LYS A 512 17.91 2.32 8.96
N THR A 513 18.25 3.29 8.11
CA THR A 513 19.18 3.12 7.00
C THR A 513 20.60 2.96 7.53
N TYR A 514 21.01 3.84 8.45
CA TYR A 514 22.33 3.73 9.09
C TYR A 514 22.48 2.45 9.90
N THR A 515 21.44 2.02 10.63
CA THR A 515 21.45 0.75 11.36
C THR A 515 21.60 -0.44 10.40
N MET A 516 20.88 -0.46 9.28
CA MET A 516 21.00 -1.55 8.30
C MET A 516 22.37 -1.55 7.61
N LEU A 517 22.90 -0.38 7.23
CA LEU A 517 24.25 -0.25 6.69
C LEU A 517 25.31 -0.72 7.71
N GLY A 518 25.15 -0.35 8.98
CA GLY A 518 26.00 -0.82 10.08
C GLY A 518 25.95 -2.34 10.24
N PHE A 519 24.78 -2.96 10.14
CA PHE A 519 24.65 -4.42 10.15
C PHE A 519 25.36 -5.07 8.95
N VAL A 520 25.21 -4.52 7.74
CA VAL A 520 25.91 -5.03 6.55
C VAL A 520 27.42 -4.92 6.72
N ALA A 521 27.91 -3.77 7.19
CA ALA A 521 29.34 -3.56 7.46
C ALA A 521 29.87 -4.49 8.56
N TRP A 522 29.09 -4.71 9.63
CA TRP A 522 29.41 -5.67 10.70
C TRP A 522 29.55 -7.09 10.15
N HIS A 523 28.62 -7.52 9.32
CA HIS A 523 28.66 -8.85 8.71
C HIS A 523 29.87 -9.02 7.79
N VAL A 524 30.08 -8.09 6.86
CA VAL A 524 31.21 -8.13 5.92
C VAL A 524 32.55 -8.05 6.65
N GLY A 525 32.66 -7.18 7.66
CA GLY A 525 33.86 -7.05 8.49
C GLY A 525 34.20 -8.36 9.22
N ALA A 526 33.20 -9.05 9.78
CA ALA A 526 33.40 -10.34 10.41
C ALA A 526 33.89 -11.42 9.43
N GLU A 527 33.32 -11.49 8.21
CA GLU A 527 33.82 -12.41 7.18
C GLU A 527 35.27 -12.09 6.80
N ILE A 528 35.62 -10.81 6.60
CA ILE A 528 37.00 -10.39 6.28
C ILE A 528 37.98 -10.77 7.39
N VAL A 529 37.64 -10.50 8.66
CA VAL A 529 38.49 -10.86 9.81
C VAL A 529 38.72 -12.37 9.88
N LEU A 530 37.67 -13.17 9.68
CA LEU A 530 37.76 -14.63 9.70
C LEU A 530 38.55 -15.18 8.51
N GLU A 531 38.43 -14.59 7.31
CA GLU A 531 39.24 -14.93 6.14
C GLU A 531 40.72 -14.58 6.34
N ILE A 532 41.03 -13.38 6.84
CA ILE A 532 42.42 -12.98 7.16
C ILE A 532 43.03 -13.93 8.19
N HIS A 533 42.27 -14.30 9.23
CA HIS A 533 42.73 -15.26 10.22
C HIS A 533 42.97 -16.65 9.62
N ALA A 534 42.05 -17.15 8.79
CA ALA A 534 42.20 -18.44 8.10
C ALA A 534 43.42 -18.46 7.16
N TYR A 535 43.64 -17.38 6.41
CA TYR A 535 44.82 -17.22 5.55
C TYR A 535 46.12 -17.20 6.37
N ARG A 536 46.16 -16.44 7.47
CA ARG A 536 47.35 -16.38 8.35
C ARG A 536 47.67 -17.73 8.98
N LEU A 537 46.65 -18.47 9.42
CA LEU A 537 46.83 -19.80 9.99
C LEU A 537 47.39 -20.77 8.93
N SER A 538 46.82 -20.75 7.72
CA SER A 538 47.28 -21.60 6.61
C SER A 538 48.73 -21.30 6.24
N ARG A 539 49.11 -20.02 6.13
CA ARG A 539 50.50 -19.61 5.86
C ARG A 539 51.46 -20.01 6.97
N LYS A 540 51.02 -19.93 8.24
CA LYS A 540 51.84 -20.35 9.38
C LYS A 540 52.09 -21.86 9.37
N VAL A 541 51.10 -22.66 8.96
CA VAL A 541 51.24 -24.11 8.77
C VAL A 541 52.18 -24.42 7.61
N GLU A 542 52.02 -23.77 6.46
CA GLU A 542 52.89 -23.95 5.28
C GLU A 542 54.37 -23.64 5.59
N ILE A 543 54.63 -22.53 6.31
CA ILE A 543 55.99 -22.18 6.74
C ILE A 543 56.53 -23.21 7.75
N LEU A 544 55.70 -23.73 8.66
CA LEU A 544 56.13 -24.74 9.64
C LEU A 544 56.47 -26.09 8.97
N ASP A 545 55.67 -26.48 7.98
CA ASP A 545 55.86 -27.71 7.20
C ASP A 545 57.18 -27.65 6.40
N ASP A 546 57.49 -26.47 5.84
CA ASP A 546 58.74 -26.21 5.13
C ASP A 546 59.97 -26.11 6.05
N THR A 547 59.79 -25.85 7.36
CA THR A 547 60.90 -25.63 8.31
C THR A 547 61.24 -26.80 9.25
N ARG A 548 60.44 -27.86 9.41
CA ARG A 548 60.86 -29.00 10.26
C ARG A 548 60.15 -30.35 10.02
N ILE A 549 60.98 -31.36 9.76
CA ILE A 549 60.79 -32.75 10.22
C ILE A 549 60.89 -32.75 11.76
N GLN A 550 59.84 -33.25 12.43
CA GLN A 550 59.69 -33.41 13.90
C GLN A 550 59.57 -32.09 14.73
N ILE A 551 58.34 -31.75 15.17
CA ILE A 551 57.90 -31.58 16.58
C ILE A 551 56.37 -31.35 16.57
N ILE A 552 55.61 -32.12 17.35
CA ILE A 552 54.13 -32.12 17.42
C ILE A 552 53.58 -31.01 18.36
N GLU A 553 54.38 -30.52 19.31
CA GLU A 553 53.97 -29.49 20.29
C GLU A 553 53.59 -28.09 19.73
N PRO A 554 54.35 -27.44 18.82
CA PRO A 554 54.02 -26.09 18.35
C PRO A 554 52.76 -26.06 17.47
N PHE A 555 52.39 -27.19 16.85
CA PHE A 555 51.17 -27.35 16.06
C PHE A 555 49.92 -27.31 16.95
N THR A 556 49.94 -28.02 18.07
CA THR A 556 48.80 -28.09 19.01
C THR A 556 48.49 -26.76 19.70
N ILE A 557 49.51 -25.94 20.00
CA ILE A 557 49.35 -24.62 20.62
C ILE A 557 48.76 -23.62 19.62
N ALA A 558 49.26 -23.61 18.37
CA ALA A 558 48.74 -22.73 17.32
C ALA A 558 47.26 -23.04 16.97
N ASP A 559 46.88 -24.33 16.98
CA ASP A 559 45.49 -24.75 16.80
C ASP A 559 44.60 -24.37 17.99
N ALA A 560 45.09 -24.50 19.22
CA ALA A 560 44.36 -24.09 20.42
C ALA A 560 44.11 -22.58 20.46
N GLU A 561 45.13 -21.77 20.15
CA GLU A 561 45.01 -20.30 20.04
C GLU A 561 44.05 -19.89 18.91
N GLY A 562 44.14 -20.55 17.75
CA GLY A 562 43.23 -20.32 16.62
C GLY A 562 41.77 -20.66 16.97
N HIS A 563 41.55 -21.74 17.71
CA HIS A 563 40.22 -22.13 18.19
C HIS A 563 39.66 -21.15 19.23
N ALA A 564 40.50 -20.67 20.17
CA ALA A 564 40.09 -19.66 21.16
C ALA A 564 39.70 -18.33 20.47
N PHE A 565 40.53 -17.86 19.52
CA PHE A 565 40.23 -16.67 18.73
C PHE A 565 38.89 -16.80 17.98
N LYS A 566 38.68 -17.90 17.25
CA LYS A 566 37.44 -18.13 16.51
C LYS A 566 36.22 -18.12 17.44
N LYS A 567 36.28 -18.82 18.59
CA LYS A 567 35.18 -18.82 19.57
C LYS A 567 34.86 -17.41 20.09
N ALA A 568 35.88 -16.62 20.40
CA ALA A 568 35.70 -15.23 20.82
C ALA A 568 35.04 -14.39 19.71
N VAL A 569 35.51 -14.50 18.46
CA VAL A 569 34.91 -13.82 17.31
C VAL A 569 33.46 -14.24 17.11
N LEU A 570 33.11 -15.52 17.22
CA LEU A 570 31.73 -15.99 17.09
C LEU A 570 30.81 -15.41 18.17
N ALA A 571 31.28 -15.37 19.42
CA ALA A 571 30.52 -14.81 20.53
C ALA A 571 30.26 -13.32 20.30
N VAL A 572 31.31 -12.54 20.00
CA VAL A 572 31.22 -11.10 19.68
C VAL A 572 30.30 -10.88 18.49
N TYR A 573 30.47 -11.64 17.41
CA TYR A 573 29.68 -11.57 16.20
C TYR A 573 28.18 -11.81 16.47
N THR A 574 27.88 -12.85 17.25
CA THR A 574 26.52 -13.20 17.64
C THR A 574 25.89 -12.10 18.50
N CYS A 575 26.62 -11.57 19.48
CA CYS A 575 26.16 -10.44 20.30
C CYS A 575 25.84 -9.23 19.42
N GLY A 576 26.73 -8.86 18.49
CA GLY A 576 26.51 -7.74 17.56
C GLY A 576 25.25 -7.94 16.70
N ASN A 577 25.06 -9.13 16.11
CA ASN A 577 23.84 -9.45 15.35
C ASN A 577 22.57 -9.32 16.20
N LEU A 578 22.60 -9.83 17.44
CA LEU A 578 21.46 -9.73 18.35
C LEU A 578 21.20 -8.27 18.73
N THR A 579 22.23 -7.44 18.92
CA THR A 579 22.06 -5.99 19.14
C THR A 579 21.36 -5.32 17.96
N PHE A 580 21.81 -5.54 16.72
CA PHE A 580 21.14 -5.00 15.54
C PHE A 580 19.69 -5.47 15.42
N LEU A 581 19.44 -6.77 15.66
CA LEU A 581 18.10 -7.34 15.65
C LEU A 581 17.20 -6.68 16.71
N LEU A 582 17.68 -6.55 17.94
CA LEU A 582 16.92 -5.92 19.03
C LEU A 582 16.59 -4.46 18.76
N ILE A 583 17.52 -3.70 18.13
CA ILE A 583 17.26 -2.32 17.70
C ILE A 583 16.07 -2.28 16.73
N PHE A 584 16.06 -3.14 15.71
CA PHE A 584 14.95 -3.17 14.76
C PHE A 584 13.64 -3.66 15.38
N LEU A 585 13.68 -4.70 16.22
CA LEU A 585 12.48 -5.21 16.89
C LEU A 585 11.88 -4.18 17.86
N ALA A 586 12.73 -3.44 18.59
CA ALA A 586 12.28 -2.34 19.44
C ALA A 586 11.67 -1.21 18.61
N ALA A 587 12.22 -0.90 17.44
CA ALA A 587 11.66 0.09 16.54
C ALA A 587 10.30 -0.34 15.99
N ILE A 588 10.14 -1.61 15.58
CA ILE A 588 8.85 -2.19 15.13
C ILE A 588 7.81 -2.19 16.25
N TYR A 589 8.23 -2.48 17.49
CA TYR A 589 7.35 -2.50 18.66
C TYR A 589 6.80 -1.11 19.02
N ARG A 590 7.57 -0.04 18.75
CA ARG A 590 7.21 1.34 19.03
C ARG A 590 6.31 1.99 17.97
N LEU A 591 6.25 1.43 16.76
CA LEU A 591 5.22 1.76 15.76
C LEU A 591 3.86 1.29 16.25
#